data_AF-A0A3D4WQH8-F1
#
_entry.id   AF-A0A3D4WQH8-F1
#
_cell.length_a   1.000
_cell.length_b   1.000
_cell.length_c   1.000
_cell.angle_alpha   90.00
_cell.angle_beta   90.00
_cell.angle_gamma   90.00
#
_symmetry.space_group_name_H-M   'P 1'
#
loop_
_entity.id
_entity.type
_entity.pdbx_description
1 polymer ?
#
loop_
_entity_poly.entity_id
_entity_poly.type
_entity_poly.pdbx_seq_one_letter_code
_entity_poly.pdbx_strand_id
1 'polypeptide(L)'
;MRRIIAVATLGLALFATAACADVPQDEPGASPSPSKVTLADKKTTCAAYNTLSAETETKLTPVLADLKAGQSDPVKALSAFGELKTIISGYQVKLSALTAEAGDPEVKAALDAELTSVKKLQADLDAAGTDPAKVQTVVNGLDKSQAEKVKALCK
;
A
#
# COMPACT_ATOMS: atom_id res chain seq x y z
N MET A 1 25.54 -23.99 37.18
CA MET A 1 26.17 -25.11 36.45
C MET A 1 26.32 -24.70 34.99
N ARG A 2 27.57 -24.50 34.56
CA ARG A 2 27.94 -24.13 33.19
C ARG A 2 27.98 -25.40 32.33
N ARG A 3 27.39 -25.38 31.14
CA ARG A 3 27.75 -26.32 30.07
C ARG A 3 27.86 -25.55 28.75
N ILE A 4 29.11 -25.26 28.44
CA ILE A 4 29.63 -24.79 27.17
C ILE A 4 29.88 -26.05 26.33
N ILE A 5 29.40 -26.09 25.09
CA ILE A 5 29.92 -27.04 24.09
C ILE A 5 30.45 -26.19 22.94
N ALA A 6 31.78 -26.15 22.87
CA ALA A 6 32.55 -25.69 21.74
C ALA A 6 32.68 -26.84 20.74
N VAL A 7 32.49 -26.56 19.46
CA VAL A 7 33.04 -27.37 18.38
C VAL A 7 33.96 -26.47 17.58
N ALA A 8 35.25 -26.70 17.78
CA ALA A 8 36.33 -26.19 16.97
C ALA A 8 36.59 -27.19 15.85
N THR A 9 36.61 -26.72 14.60
CA THR A 9 37.34 -27.39 13.53
C THR A 9 38.32 -26.39 12.95
N LEU A 10 39.58 -26.62 13.32
CA LEU A 10 40.77 -26.08 12.69
C LEU A 10 40.80 -26.44 11.20
N GLY A 11 41.15 -25.46 10.38
CA GLY A 11 41.69 -25.66 9.03
C GLY A 11 42.66 -24.52 8.75
N LEU A 12 43.96 -24.81 8.87
CA LEU A 12 45.09 -23.89 8.74
C LEU A 12 45.84 -24.20 7.44
N ALA A 13 46.12 -23.20 6.60
CA ALA A 13 47.30 -23.01 5.72
C ALA A 13 46.97 -21.93 4.66
N LEU A 14 47.57 -20.72 4.69
CA LEU A 14 48.88 -20.30 4.09
C LEU A 14 48.85 -20.48 2.55
N PHE A 15 48.98 -19.45 1.70
CA PHE A 15 50.14 -18.56 1.40
C PHE A 15 49.64 -17.21 0.79
N ALA A 16 50.03 -16.03 1.27
CA ALA A 16 51.19 -15.18 0.88
C ALA A 16 51.12 -14.48 -0.52
N THR A 17 50.76 -13.18 -0.46
CA THR A 17 51.24 -11.99 -1.22
C THR A 17 51.59 -12.07 -2.71
N ALA A 18 50.88 -11.30 -3.54
CA ALA A 18 51.30 -9.98 -4.09
C ALA A 18 50.64 -9.66 -5.45
N ALA A 19 50.13 -8.42 -5.56
CA ALA A 19 49.94 -7.57 -6.75
C ALA A 19 49.25 -8.11 -8.03
N CYS A 20 48.30 -7.30 -8.52
CA CYS A 20 47.73 -7.23 -9.87
C CYS A 20 48.28 -8.22 -10.93
N ALA A 21 47.49 -9.25 -11.25
CA ALA A 21 47.10 -9.64 -12.60
C ALA A 21 46.08 -10.77 -12.51
N ASP A 22 44.97 -10.60 -13.23
CA ASP A 22 44.06 -11.61 -13.82
C ASP A 22 43.94 -13.01 -13.20
N VAL A 23 42.71 -13.37 -12.78
CA VAL A 23 41.98 -14.66 -12.99
C VAL A 23 40.94 -14.87 -11.85
N PRO A 24 39.72 -15.41 -12.15
CA PRO A 24 38.54 -15.35 -11.29
C PRO A 24 38.44 -16.53 -10.30
N GLN A 25 37.73 -16.35 -9.19
CA GLN A 25 37.19 -17.50 -8.44
C GLN A 25 35.92 -17.18 -7.65
N ASP A 26 34.91 -17.97 -7.96
CA ASP A 26 33.61 -18.15 -7.34
C ASP A 26 33.76 -18.54 -5.85
N GLU A 27 33.25 -17.73 -4.92
CA GLU A 27 33.09 -18.11 -3.51
C GLU A 27 31.61 -18.47 -3.25
N PRO A 28 31.28 -19.74 -2.95
CA PRO A 28 29.95 -20.12 -2.51
C PRO A 28 29.81 -19.83 -1.01
N GLY A 29 29.24 -18.68 -0.66
CA GLY A 29 29.07 -18.37 0.76
C GLY A 29 28.56 -16.99 1.16
N ALA A 30 27.99 -16.18 0.26
CA ALA A 30 27.21 -15.02 0.68
C ALA A 30 25.74 -15.42 0.79
N SER A 31 25.35 -16.03 1.92
CA SER A 31 23.94 -16.03 2.30
C SER A 31 23.51 -14.56 2.32
N PRO A 32 22.53 -14.13 1.51
CA PRO A 32 22.10 -12.75 1.55
C PRO A 32 21.62 -12.49 2.97
N SER A 33 22.34 -11.63 3.71
CA SER A 33 21.80 -11.03 4.92
C SER A 33 20.39 -10.58 4.58
N PRO A 34 19.37 -10.89 5.41
CA PRO A 34 18.03 -10.39 5.15
C PRO A 34 18.18 -8.88 5.04
N SER A 35 17.93 -8.35 3.85
CA SER A 35 17.86 -6.91 3.66
C SER A 35 16.92 -6.43 4.74
N LYS A 36 17.43 -5.64 5.71
CA LYS A 36 16.56 -4.96 6.66
C LYS A 36 15.54 -4.24 5.80
N VAL A 37 14.30 -4.74 5.79
CA VAL A 37 13.19 -4.03 5.17
C VAL A 37 13.12 -2.73 5.93
N THR A 38 13.65 -1.68 5.31
CA THR A 38 13.70 -0.37 5.93
C THR A 38 12.32 0.21 5.71
N LEU A 39 11.52 0.21 6.77
CA LEU A 39 10.20 0.80 6.73
C LEU A 39 10.33 2.31 6.49
N ALA A 40 9.37 2.87 5.76
CA ALA A 40 9.30 4.29 5.50
C ALA A 40 9.03 5.05 6.81
N ASP A 41 9.73 6.17 7.00
CA ASP A 41 9.44 7.08 8.10
C ASP A 41 8.11 7.82 7.88
N LYS A 42 7.56 8.40 8.96
CA LYS A 42 6.28 9.13 8.96
C LYS A 42 6.18 10.14 7.83
N LYS A 43 7.22 10.94 7.58
CA LYS A 43 7.20 12.00 6.56
C LYS A 43 7.09 11.40 5.16
N THR A 44 7.86 10.36 4.89
CA THR A 44 7.83 9.64 3.61
C THR A 44 6.47 8.99 3.36
N THR A 45 5.92 8.29 4.36
CA THR A 45 4.58 7.69 4.28
C THR A 45 3.49 8.75 4.05
N CYS A 46 3.55 9.86 4.78
CA CYS A 46 2.56 10.94 4.66
C CYS A 46 2.63 11.67 3.31
N ALA A 47 3.82 11.87 2.75
CA ALA A 47 3.96 12.45 1.41
C ALA A 47 3.35 11.55 0.33
N ALA A 48 3.61 10.24 0.42
CA ALA A 48 3.02 9.25 -0.47
C ALA A 48 1.49 9.18 -0.30
N TYR A 49 0.98 9.20 0.94
CA TYR A 49 -0.45 9.24 1.22
C TYR A 49 -1.13 10.46 0.60
N ASN A 50 -0.58 11.66 0.83
CA ASN A 50 -1.17 12.90 0.32
C ASN A 50 -1.22 12.92 -1.21
N THR A 51 -0.16 12.41 -1.85
CA THR A 51 -0.12 12.25 -3.33
C THR A 51 -1.20 11.29 -3.78
N LEU A 52 -1.28 10.11 -3.16
CA LEU A 52 -2.28 9.10 -3.47
C LEU A 52 -3.72 9.60 -3.29
N SER A 53 -3.97 10.33 -2.19
CA SER A 53 -5.28 10.92 -1.88
C SER A 53 -5.68 11.95 -2.93
N ALA A 54 -4.77 12.87 -3.29
CA ALA A 54 -5.01 13.90 -4.30
C ALA A 54 -5.24 13.32 -5.71
N GLU A 55 -4.44 12.34 -6.12
CA GLU A 55 -4.64 11.62 -7.39
C GLU A 55 -6.01 10.93 -7.44
N THR A 56 -6.42 10.32 -6.33
CA THR A 56 -7.69 9.59 -6.22
C THR A 56 -8.87 10.55 -6.25
N GLU A 57 -8.81 11.66 -5.51
CA GLU A 57 -9.85 12.70 -5.51
C GLU A 57 -10.03 13.34 -6.88
N THR A 58 -8.93 13.60 -7.58
CA THR A 58 -8.95 14.14 -8.95
C THR A 58 -9.70 13.20 -9.90
N LYS A 59 -9.52 11.89 -9.77
CA LYS A 59 -10.21 10.88 -10.59
C LYS A 59 -11.66 10.66 -10.15
N LEU A 60 -11.94 10.68 -8.86
CA LEU A 60 -13.28 10.47 -8.31
C LEU A 60 -14.24 11.61 -8.67
N THR A 61 -13.76 12.85 -8.65
CA THR A 61 -14.63 14.03 -8.83
C THR A 61 -15.51 13.97 -10.09
N PRO A 62 -14.99 13.75 -11.31
CA PRO A 62 -15.82 13.65 -12.51
C PRO A 62 -16.75 12.43 -12.47
N VAL A 63 -16.27 11.28 -11.96
CA VAL A 63 -17.05 10.05 -11.86
C VAL A 63 -18.26 10.22 -10.92
N LEU A 64 -18.07 10.89 -9.78
CA LEU A 64 -19.14 11.19 -8.84
C LEU A 64 -20.17 12.18 -9.42
N ALA A 65 -19.72 13.13 -10.25
CA ALA A 65 -20.62 14.03 -10.97
C ALA A 65 -21.45 13.27 -12.01
N ASP A 66 -20.83 12.35 -12.75
CA ASP A 66 -21.50 11.53 -13.75
C ASP A 66 -22.47 10.52 -13.14
N LEU A 67 -22.14 9.93 -11.98
CA LEU A 67 -23.07 9.09 -11.22
C LEU A 67 -24.33 9.86 -10.78
N LYS A 68 -24.15 11.11 -10.31
CA LYS A 68 -25.28 11.98 -9.93
C LYS A 68 -26.13 12.38 -11.13
N ALA A 69 -25.51 12.70 -12.26
CA ALA A 69 -26.19 13.07 -13.50
C ALA A 69 -26.83 11.86 -14.21
N GLY A 70 -26.36 10.65 -13.90
CA GLY A 70 -26.78 9.38 -14.50
C GLY A 70 -28.25 9.01 -14.29
N GLN A 71 -29.00 9.75 -13.48
CA GLN A 71 -30.47 9.63 -13.42
C GLN A 71 -31.15 9.92 -14.76
N SER A 72 -30.51 10.72 -15.62
CA SER A 72 -31.01 11.08 -16.95
C SER A 72 -30.36 10.27 -18.09
N ASP A 73 -29.24 9.58 -17.82
CA ASP A 73 -28.51 8.76 -18.78
C ASP A 73 -27.97 7.49 -18.08
N PRO A 74 -28.69 6.36 -18.19
CA PRO A 74 -28.32 5.13 -17.50
C PRO A 74 -27.05 4.47 -18.07
N VAL A 75 -26.69 4.74 -19.33
CA VAL A 75 -25.45 4.22 -19.93
C VAL A 75 -24.25 4.95 -19.33
N LYS A 76 -24.35 6.28 -19.22
CA LYS A 76 -23.33 7.09 -18.55
C LYS A 76 -23.19 6.73 -17.07
N ALA A 77 -24.31 6.46 -16.39
CA ALA A 77 -24.31 5.98 -15.00
C ALA A 77 -23.56 4.64 -14.83
N LEU A 78 -23.81 3.68 -15.73
CA LEU A 78 -23.13 2.38 -15.76
C LEU A 78 -21.62 2.52 -16.00
N SER A 79 -21.22 3.36 -16.95
CA SER A 79 -19.80 3.63 -17.23
C SER A 79 -19.11 4.25 -16.01
N ALA A 80 -19.73 5.28 -15.42
CA ALA A 80 -19.20 5.94 -14.22
C ALA A 80 -19.13 4.97 -13.02
N PHE A 81 -20.08 4.05 -12.87
CA PHE A 81 -19.99 3.00 -11.85
C PHE A 81 -18.80 2.06 -12.07
N GLY A 82 -18.57 1.61 -13.31
CA GLY A 82 -17.41 0.79 -13.65
C GLY A 82 -16.08 1.50 -13.36
N GLU A 83 -16.00 2.79 -13.69
CA GLU A 83 -14.84 3.64 -13.36
C GLU A 83 -14.67 3.82 -11.85
N LEU A 84 -15.75 4.06 -11.11
CA LEU A 84 -15.72 4.17 -9.64
C LEU A 84 -15.10 2.91 -9.03
N LYS A 85 -15.57 1.72 -9.42
CA LYS A 85 -15.01 0.45 -8.93
C LYS A 85 -13.52 0.32 -9.23
N THR A 86 -13.10 0.73 -10.42
CA THR A 86 -11.69 0.71 -10.84
C THR A 86 -10.85 1.64 -9.98
N ILE A 87 -11.33 2.86 -9.73
CA ILE A 87 -10.63 3.84 -8.90
C ILE A 87 -10.52 3.35 -7.46
N ILE A 88 -11.60 2.84 -6.85
CA ILE A 88 -11.60 2.33 -5.48
C ILE A 88 -10.66 1.13 -5.34
N SER A 89 -10.71 0.17 -6.27
CA SER A 89 -9.80 -0.97 -6.28
C SER A 89 -8.32 -0.55 -6.39
N GLY A 90 -8.02 0.37 -7.31
CA GLY A 90 -6.67 0.92 -7.46
C GLY A 90 -6.18 1.66 -6.22
N TYR A 91 -7.06 2.45 -5.59
CA TYR A 91 -6.77 3.12 -4.33
C TYR A 91 -6.51 2.12 -3.21
N GLN A 92 -7.33 1.07 -3.07
CA GLN A 92 -7.15 0.01 -2.09
C GLN A 92 -5.78 -0.68 -2.22
N VAL A 93 -5.37 -1.02 -3.44
CA VAL A 93 -4.07 -1.66 -3.69
C VAL A 93 -2.91 -0.75 -3.28
N LYS A 94 -2.92 0.51 -3.73
CA LYS A 94 -1.88 1.48 -3.40
C LYS A 94 -1.85 1.80 -1.91
N LEU A 95 -3.02 1.94 -1.27
CA LEU A 95 -3.14 2.17 0.16
C LEU A 95 -2.61 0.98 0.96
N SER A 96 -2.94 -0.26 0.56
CA SER A 96 -2.41 -1.47 1.21
C SER A 96 -0.89 -1.58 1.13
N ALA A 97 -0.28 -1.22 -0.01
CA ALA A 97 1.17 -1.18 -0.15
C ALA A 97 1.78 -0.13 0.79
N LEU A 98 1.20 1.07 0.82
CA LEU A 98 1.64 2.15 1.69
C LEU A 98 1.55 1.76 3.18
N THR A 99 0.45 1.11 3.59
CA THR A 99 0.28 0.61 4.96
C THR A 99 1.34 -0.43 5.31
N ALA A 100 1.69 -1.33 4.39
CA ALA A 100 2.72 -2.35 4.62
C ALA A 100 4.10 -1.73 4.86
N GLU A 101 4.42 -0.65 4.15
CA GLU A 101 5.70 0.04 4.21
C GLU A 101 5.80 1.07 5.34
N ALA A 102 4.67 1.50 5.93
CA ALA A 102 4.64 2.47 7.01
C ALA A 102 5.37 1.97 8.28
N GLY A 103 6.40 2.73 8.70
CA GLY A 103 7.18 2.48 9.92
C GLY A 103 6.67 3.21 11.16
N ASP A 104 5.90 4.28 11.00
CA ASP A 104 5.26 4.98 12.11
C ASP A 104 3.97 4.25 12.54
N PRO A 105 3.85 3.84 13.82
CA PRO A 105 2.75 2.99 14.26
C PRO A 105 1.39 3.70 14.27
N GLU A 106 1.35 5.02 14.53
CA GLU A 106 0.10 5.77 14.55
C GLU A 106 -0.43 5.98 13.13
N VAL A 107 0.44 6.38 12.20
CA VAL A 107 0.09 6.51 10.78
C VAL A 107 -0.30 5.15 10.21
N LYS A 108 0.45 4.08 10.52
CA LYS A 108 0.10 2.72 10.08
C LYS A 108 -1.30 2.30 10.55
N ALA A 109 -1.61 2.48 11.84
CA ALA A 109 -2.93 2.14 12.39
C ALA A 109 -4.06 2.95 11.72
N ALA A 110 -3.84 4.23 11.43
CA ALA A 110 -4.81 5.06 10.73
C ALA A 110 -4.99 4.62 9.26
N LEU A 111 -3.91 4.27 8.56
CA LEU A 111 -3.95 3.72 7.20
C LEU A 111 -4.65 2.35 7.16
N ASP A 112 -4.46 1.48 8.16
CA ASP A 112 -5.18 0.20 8.30
C ASP A 112 -6.70 0.42 8.49
N ALA A 113 -7.08 1.42 9.30
CA ALA A 113 -8.49 1.79 9.50
C ALA A 113 -9.13 2.36 8.23
N GLU A 114 -8.39 3.18 7.49
CA GLU A 114 -8.82 3.68 6.18
C GLU A 114 -8.95 2.54 5.16
N LEU A 115 -7.96 1.65 5.08
CA LEU A 115 -7.99 0.48 4.20
C LEU A 115 -9.19 -0.43 4.50
N THR A 116 -9.54 -0.59 5.78
CA THR A 116 -10.74 -1.33 6.19
C THR A 116 -12.02 -0.65 5.72
N SER A 117 -12.08 0.68 5.81
CA SER A 117 -13.24 1.47 5.34
C SER A 117 -13.38 1.43 3.82
N VAL A 118 -12.26 1.48 3.09
CA VAL A 118 -12.23 1.35 1.63
C VAL A 118 -12.68 -0.05 1.18
N LYS A 119 -12.21 -1.10 1.86
CA LYS A 119 -12.68 -2.49 1.61
C LYS A 119 -14.19 -2.63 1.83
N LYS A 120 -14.70 -2.02 2.90
CA LYS A 120 -16.14 -1.98 3.16
C LYS A 120 -16.89 -1.25 2.05
N LEU A 121 -16.41 -0.07 1.64
CA LEU A 121 -16.99 0.67 0.52
C LEU A 121 -17.01 -0.17 -0.77
N GLN A 122 -15.92 -0.88 -1.09
CA GLN A 122 -15.87 -1.77 -2.24
C GLN A 122 -16.93 -2.88 -2.14
N ALA A 123 -17.05 -3.54 -0.96
CA ALA A 123 -18.06 -4.56 -0.74
C ALA A 123 -19.50 -4.01 -0.85
N ASP A 124 -19.74 -2.80 -0.34
CA ASP A 124 -21.05 -2.14 -0.44
C ASP A 124 -21.38 -1.79 -1.90
N LEU A 125 -20.38 -1.36 -2.70
CA LEU A 125 -20.52 -1.14 -4.15
C LEU A 125 -20.76 -2.46 -4.92
N ASP A 126 -20.08 -3.54 -4.53
CA ASP A 126 -20.31 -4.88 -5.12
C ASP A 126 -21.72 -5.39 -4.81
N ALA A 127 -22.20 -5.18 -3.58
CA ALA A 127 -23.56 -5.53 -3.16
C ALA A 127 -24.64 -4.67 -3.82
N ALA A 128 -24.33 -3.41 -4.12
CA ALA A 128 -25.20 -2.55 -4.92
C ALA A 128 -25.36 -3.08 -6.36
N GLY A 129 -24.35 -3.78 -6.89
CA GLY A 129 -24.34 -4.26 -8.27
C GLY A 129 -24.48 -3.09 -9.26
N THR A 130 -25.21 -3.28 -10.35
CA THR A 130 -25.46 -2.23 -11.34
C THR A 130 -26.71 -1.39 -11.04
N ASP A 131 -27.27 -1.47 -9.83
CA ASP A 131 -28.45 -0.70 -9.42
C ASP A 131 -28.05 0.75 -9.09
N PRO A 132 -28.42 1.74 -9.93
CA PRO A 132 -27.96 3.12 -9.76
C PRO A 132 -28.46 3.74 -8.45
N ALA A 133 -29.63 3.34 -7.94
CA ALA A 133 -30.17 3.88 -6.69
C ALA A 133 -29.36 3.38 -5.48
N LYS A 134 -28.97 2.11 -5.49
CA LYS A 134 -28.11 1.53 -4.43
C LYS A 134 -26.70 2.10 -4.50
N VAL A 135 -26.13 2.21 -5.70
CA VAL A 135 -24.81 2.84 -5.90
C VAL A 135 -24.81 4.27 -5.37
N GLN A 136 -25.83 5.06 -5.69
CA GLN A 136 -25.97 6.44 -5.20
C GLN A 136 -26.06 6.49 -3.67
N THR A 137 -26.77 5.53 -3.05
CA THR A 137 -26.88 5.42 -1.59
C THR A 137 -25.52 5.15 -0.95
N VAL A 138 -24.75 4.20 -1.50
CA VAL A 138 -23.40 3.87 -1.03
C VAL A 138 -22.46 5.08 -1.15
N VAL A 139 -22.49 5.75 -2.31
CA VAL A 139 -21.68 6.95 -2.56
C VAL A 139 -22.05 8.11 -1.63
N ASN A 140 -23.33 8.32 -1.34
CA ASN A 140 -23.78 9.39 -0.46
C ASN A 140 -23.50 9.09 1.03
N GLY A 141 -23.43 7.81 1.40
CA GLY A 141 -23.10 7.35 2.76
C GLY A 141 -21.60 7.21 3.04
N LEU A 142 -20.74 7.67 2.13
CA LEU A 142 -19.30 7.46 2.19
C LEU A 142 -18.69 8.23 3.37
N ASP A 143 -18.23 7.48 4.38
CA ASP A 143 -17.58 8.03 5.56
C ASP A 143 -16.13 8.40 5.24
N LYS A 144 -15.80 9.69 5.39
CA LYS A 144 -14.45 10.23 5.17
C LYS A 144 -13.64 10.33 6.47
N SER A 145 -14.20 9.92 7.62
CA SER A 145 -13.59 10.11 8.93
C SER A 145 -12.19 9.50 9.03
N GLN A 146 -11.96 8.32 8.45
CA GLN A 146 -10.64 7.69 8.49
C GLN A 146 -9.62 8.41 7.61
N ALA A 147 -10.01 8.83 6.40
CA ALA A 147 -9.15 9.62 5.52
C ALA A 147 -8.74 10.95 6.18
N GLU A 148 -9.68 11.64 6.84
CA GLU A 148 -9.39 12.87 7.56
C GLU A 148 -8.48 12.66 8.78
N LYS A 149 -8.56 11.51 9.46
CA LYS A 149 -7.61 11.16 10.53
C LYS A 149 -6.20 10.94 9.98
N VAL A 150 -6.04 10.23 8.87
CA VAL A 150 -4.72 10.05 8.24
C VAL A 150 -4.15 11.41 7.82
N LYS A 151 -4.96 12.25 7.16
CA LYS A 151 -4.56 13.64 6.83
C LYS A 151 -4.15 14.44 8.05
N ALA A 152 -4.86 14.32 9.17
CA ALA A 152 -4.53 15.04 10.41
C ALA A 152 -3.20 14.58 11.01
N LEU A 153 -2.88 13.28 10.95
CA LEU A 153 -1.58 12.76 11.39
C LEU A 153 -0.43 13.14 10.46
N CYS A 154 -0.75 13.50 9.20
CA CYS A 154 0.19 13.87 8.15
C CYS A 154 0.39 15.39 7.97
N LYS A 155 -0.15 16.19 8.87
CA LYS A 155 0.13 17.63 9.01
C LYS A 155 1.23 17.85 10.04
#